data_AF-W4VBP1-F1
#
_entry.id   AF-W4VBP1-F1
#
_cell.length_a   1.000
_cell.length_b   1.000
_cell.length_c   1.000
_cell.angle_alpha   90.00
_cell.angle_beta   90.00
_cell.angle_gamma   90.00
#
_symmetry.space_group_name_H-M   'P 1'
#
loop_
_entity.id
_entity.type
_entity.pdbx_description
1 polymer ?
#
loop_
_entity_poly.entity_id
_entity_poly.type
_entity_poly.pdbx_seq_one_letter_code
_entity_poly.pdbx_strand_id
1 'polypeptide(L)'
;METAEVWAPMVEKLIEISGTSTSDRVKNITFQGITFAYTDYNLVEVGGSRGKTTCQAAQGFIAFYNDNWHNTKYDLVDTLPGMINLRNCDSIDFIENVIKHSGADGISMVNDVINSKVIGNYITDITSSGITVGHPQHVYIGDGGNRAKYPRGVEGVCKNNTISNNVLYDISMVPGFGGCAAITAYFVESLEITHNHVQKTAYNGIHLVGDGAILKTPQRARTTQ
;
A
#
# COMPACT_ATOMS: atom_id res chain seq x y z
N MET A 1 4.46 37.98 -11.86
CA MET A 1 3.83 36.71 -11.44
C MET A 1 3.19 37.00 -10.09
N GLU A 2 1.88 37.28 -10.05
CA GLU A 2 1.19 37.82 -8.86
C GLU A 2 0.28 36.81 -8.14
N THR A 3 0.22 35.56 -8.62
CA THR A 3 -0.66 34.54 -8.06
C THR A 3 0.10 33.26 -7.72
N ALA A 4 -0.29 32.63 -6.61
CA ALA A 4 0.21 31.33 -6.16
C ALA A 4 -0.98 30.39 -5.92
N GLU A 5 -0.79 29.11 -6.25
CA GLU A 5 -1.76 28.05 -5.97
C GLU A 5 -1.30 27.27 -4.73
N VAL A 6 -2.17 27.15 -3.73
CA VAL A 6 -1.85 26.56 -2.42
C VAL A 6 -2.92 25.53 -2.06
N TRP A 7 -2.48 24.34 -1.65
CA TRP A 7 -3.35 23.22 -1.28
C TRP A 7 -3.18 22.88 0.20
N ALA A 8 -4.31 22.73 0.91
CA ALA A 8 -4.38 22.20 2.26
C ALA A 8 -5.38 21.01 2.26
N PRO A 9 -4.89 19.77 2.11
CA PRO A 9 -5.75 18.58 2.05
C PRO A 9 -6.49 18.35 3.37
N MET A 10 -7.71 17.82 3.30
CA MET A 10 -8.54 17.53 4.48
C MET A 10 -9.10 16.10 4.50
N VAL A 11 -8.94 15.35 3.41
CA VAL A 11 -9.47 13.99 3.25
C VAL A 11 -8.31 13.01 3.16
N GLU A 12 -8.41 11.87 3.84
CA GLU A 12 -7.37 10.84 3.79
C GLU A 12 -7.47 9.95 2.55
N LYS A 13 -8.69 9.83 2.00
CA LYS A 13 -9.03 8.90 0.93
C LYS A 13 -9.84 9.60 -0.14
N LEU A 14 -9.46 9.42 -1.40
CA LEU A 14 -10.27 9.84 -2.54
C LEU A 14 -11.15 8.70 -3.03
N ILE A 15 -10.60 7.48 -3.05
CA ILE A 15 -11.26 6.29 -3.55
C ILE A 15 -11.23 5.19 -2.48
N GLU A 16 -12.38 4.60 -2.21
CA GLU A 16 -12.55 3.41 -1.39
C GLU A 16 -13.43 2.42 -2.17
N ILE A 17 -12.85 1.30 -2.60
CA ILE A 17 -13.55 0.23 -3.32
C ILE A 17 -13.56 -0.99 -2.41
N SER A 18 -14.75 -1.34 -1.93
CA SER A 18 -14.91 -2.37 -0.91
C SER A 18 -16.05 -3.30 -1.27
N GLY A 19 -15.72 -4.56 -1.57
CA GLY A 19 -16.69 -5.65 -1.48
C GLY A 19 -17.03 -5.95 -0.03
N THR A 20 -18.00 -6.84 0.17
CA THR A 20 -18.44 -7.23 1.53
C THR A 20 -17.73 -8.47 2.03
N SER A 21 -17.28 -9.36 1.14
CA SER A 21 -16.67 -10.65 1.51
C SER A 21 -15.85 -11.28 0.37
N THR A 22 -15.17 -12.39 0.68
CA THR A 22 -14.45 -13.23 -0.29
C THR A 22 -15.36 -13.92 -1.32
N SER A 23 -16.68 -13.87 -1.13
CA SER A 23 -17.68 -14.34 -2.08
C SER A 23 -18.43 -13.22 -2.81
N ASP A 24 -18.37 -11.99 -2.27
CA ASP A 24 -19.10 -10.82 -2.78
C ASP A 24 -18.12 -9.64 -2.91
N ARG A 25 -17.39 -9.67 -4.03
CA ARG A 25 -16.35 -8.70 -4.38
C ARG A 25 -16.90 -7.64 -5.32
N VAL A 26 -16.41 -6.42 -5.21
CA VAL A 26 -16.55 -5.44 -6.30
C VAL A 26 -15.65 -5.87 -7.46
N LYS A 27 -16.13 -5.77 -8.71
CA LYS A 27 -15.40 -6.30 -9.87
C LYS A 27 -15.40 -5.40 -11.09
N ASN A 28 -14.40 -5.59 -11.94
CA ASN A 28 -14.35 -5.09 -13.32
C ASN A 28 -14.43 -3.57 -13.44
N ILE A 29 -13.56 -2.86 -12.71
CA ILE A 29 -13.45 -1.39 -12.77
C ILE A 29 -12.04 -1.04 -13.23
N THR A 30 -11.94 -0.12 -14.20
CA THR A 30 -10.66 0.41 -14.67
C THR A 30 -10.64 1.92 -14.51
N PHE A 31 -9.61 2.43 -13.84
CA PHE A 31 -9.25 3.84 -13.84
C PHE A 31 -8.10 4.04 -14.82
N GLN A 32 -8.29 4.89 -15.82
CA GLN A 32 -7.28 5.15 -16.84
C GLN A 32 -7.09 6.64 -17.13
N GLY A 33 -5.84 7.09 -17.13
CA GLY A 33 -5.49 8.47 -17.48
C GLY A 33 -5.94 9.52 -16.46
N ILE A 34 -6.22 9.13 -15.21
CA ILE A 34 -6.71 10.03 -14.16
C ILE A 34 -5.55 10.53 -13.30
N THR A 35 -5.62 11.78 -12.86
CA THR A 35 -4.75 12.30 -11.81
C THR A 35 -5.46 12.27 -10.46
N PHE A 36 -4.91 11.56 -9.49
CA PHE A 36 -5.34 11.55 -8.09
C PHE A 36 -4.33 12.35 -7.27
N ALA A 37 -4.81 13.36 -6.54
CA ALA A 37 -3.91 14.22 -5.78
C ALA A 37 -4.54 14.80 -4.51
N TYR A 38 -3.65 15.17 -3.57
CA TYR A 38 -3.95 15.95 -2.36
C TYR A 38 -4.82 15.20 -1.34
N THR A 39 -4.19 14.31 -0.59
CA THR A 39 -4.78 13.74 0.64
C THR A 39 -3.98 14.10 1.88
N ASP A 40 -4.68 14.17 3.00
CA ASP A 40 -4.10 14.33 4.33
C ASP A 40 -3.86 12.96 5.00
N TYR A 41 -3.16 12.93 6.13
CA TYR A 41 -3.13 11.77 7.01
C TYR A 41 -3.02 12.19 8.48
N ASN A 42 -4.02 11.84 9.26
CA ASN A 42 -4.16 12.26 10.66
C ASN A 42 -3.43 11.33 11.64
N LEU A 43 -2.45 10.55 11.18
CA LEU A 43 -1.70 9.56 11.97
C LEU A 43 -2.60 8.46 12.59
N VAL A 44 -1.99 7.51 13.29
CA VAL A 44 -2.72 6.41 13.95
C VAL A 44 -3.28 6.90 15.27
N GLU A 45 -4.57 6.63 15.50
CA GLU A 45 -5.19 6.85 16.81
C GLU A 45 -4.88 5.69 17.75
N VAL A 46 -4.24 5.97 18.88
CA VAL A 46 -3.88 4.97 19.89
C VAL A 46 -3.93 5.59 21.27
N GLY A 47 -4.67 4.95 22.20
CA GLY A 47 -4.78 5.40 23.59
C GLY A 47 -5.32 6.82 23.77
N GLY A 48 -6.21 7.28 22.89
CA GLY A 48 -6.78 8.65 22.94
C GLY A 48 -5.84 9.75 22.45
N SER A 49 -4.72 9.38 21.82
CA SER A 49 -3.79 10.31 21.17
C SER A 49 -3.55 9.88 19.71
N ARG A 50 -2.87 10.74 18.94
CA ARG A 50 -2.47 10.48 17.56
C ARG A 50 -0.97 10.46 17.42
N GLY A 51 -0.45 9.41 16.80
CA GLY A 51 0.97 9.23 16.58
C GLY A 51 1.21 8.11 15.58
N LYS A 52 2.44 8.00 15.09
CA LYS A 52 2.84 6.87 14.26
C LYS A 52 4.17 6.34 14.74
N THR A 53 4.12 5.10 15.20
CA THR A 53 5.27 4.24 15.46
C THR A 53 5.11 3.01 14.57
N THR A 54 6.22 2.47 14.07
CA THR A 54 6.22 1.32 13.17
C THR A 54 7.40 0.42 13.49
N CYS A 55 7.23 -0.89 13.27
CA CYS A 55 8.35 -1.82 13.26
C CYS A 55 9.09 -1.73 11.92
N GLN A 56 8.36 -1.80 10.79
CA GLN A 56 8.94 -1.81 9.45
C GLN A 56 7.88 -1.54 8.37
N ALA A 57 8.26 -0.92 7.25
CA ALA A 57 7.39 -0.70 6.09
C ALA A 57 6.14 0.15 6.39
N ALA A 58 5.13 0.09 5.51
CA ALA A 58 3.91 0.90 5.55
C ALA A 58 2.87 0.35 6.56
N GLN A 59 3.27 0.20 7.82
CA GLN A 59 2.38 -0.13 8.93
C GLN A 59 2.53 0.86 10.09
N GLY A 60 1.54 0.86 10.98
CA GLY A 60 1.59 1.54 12.28
C GLY A 60 1.07 0.64 13.40
N PHE A 61 1.61 0.83 14.61
CA PHE A 61 1.06 0.20 15.81
C PHE A 61 -0.28 0.85 16.18
N ILE A 62 -1.31 0.02 16.36
CA ILE A 62 -2.68 0.43 16.74
C ILE A 62 -3.00 0.14 18.22
N ALA A 63 -2.08 -0.50 18.94
CA ALA A 63 -2.24 -0.81 20.36
C ALA A 63 -0.88 -0.80 21.09
N PHE A 64 -0.91 -0.49 22.39
CA PHE A 64 0.25 -0.64 23.26
C PHE A 64 0.47 -2.10 23.63
N TYR A 65 1.73 -2.51 23.66
CA TYR A 65 2.14 -3.85 24.08
C TYR A 65 3.55 -3.78 24.66
N ASN A 66 3.84 -4.55 25.72
CA ASN A 66 5.10 -4.46 26.47
C ASN A 66 5.81 -5.83 26.59
N ASP A 67 5.72 -6.63 25.54
CA ASP A 67 6.38 -7.93 25.42
C ASP A 67 6.69 -8.20 23.93
N ASN A 68 7.17 -9.38 23.57
CA ASN A 68 7.39 -9.80 22.20
C ASN A 68 6.08 -9.75 21.40
N TRP A 69 5.95 -8.71 20.56
CA TRP A 69 4.77 -8.41 19.76
C TRP A 69 4.40 -9.55 18.79
N HIS A 70 5.32 -10.41 18.39
CA HIS A 70 5.03 -11.60 17.57
C HIS A 70 3.99 -12.53 18.24
N ASN A 71 3.93 -12.56 19.57
CA ASN A 71 2.96 -13.37 20.33
C ASN A 71 1.51 -12.90 20.13
N THR A 72 1.30 -11.69 19.62
CA THR A 72 -0.04 -11.14 19.35
C THR A 72 -0.61 -11.54 18.00
N LYS A 73 0.11 -12.37 17.24
CA LYS A 73 -0.24 -12.70 15.85
C LYS A 73 -0.41 -11.44 14.99
N TYR A 74 0.39 -10.41 15.27
CA TYR A 74 0.40 -9.13 14.54
C TYR A 74 -0.91 -8.34 14.66
N ASP A 75 -1.77 -8.66 15.62
CA ASP A 75 -3.07 -8.01 15.82
C ASP A 75 -2.97 -6.56 16.36
N LEU A 76 -1.77 -6.14 16.73
CA LEU A 76 -1.44 -4.79 17.22
C LEU A 76 -0.87 -3.85 16.14
N VAL A 77 -0.77 -4.32 14.89
CA VAL A 77 -0.36 -3.49 13.75
C VAL A 77 -1.43 -3.48 12.65
N ASP A 78 -1.46 -2.38 11.91
CA ASP A 78 -2.30 -2.20 10.73
C ASP A 78 -1.52 -1.44 9.63
N THR A 79 -1.93 -1.61 8.39
CA THR A 79 -1.42 -0.83 7.25
C THR A 79 -1.86 0.63 7.33
N LEU A 80 -1.06 1.54 6.77
CA LEU A 80 -1.46 2.94 6.61
C LEU A 80 -2.56 3.07 5.54
N PRO A 81 -3.46 4.07 5.63
CA PRO A 81 -4.45 4.29 4.59
C PRO A 81 -3.77 4.74 3.29
N GLY A 82 -4.33 4.32 2.15
CA GLY A 82 -3.99 4.88 0.85
C GLY A 82 -4.86 6.07 0.49
N MET A 83 -4.42 6.89 -0.45
CA MET A 83 -5.30 7.80 -1.19
C MET A 83 -6.38 7.00 -1.95
N ILE A 84 -6.01 5.81 -2.43
CA ILE A 84 -6.87 4.83 -3.08
C ILE A 84 -6.81 3.53 -2.28
N ASN A 85 -7.96 3.00 -1.85
CA ASN A 85 -8.05 1.80 -1.01
C ASN A 85 -8.93 0.73 -1.65
N LEU A 86 -8.44 -0.50 -1.65
CA LEU A 86 -9.11 -1.66 -2.21
C LEU A 86 -9.18 -2.79 -1.17
N ARG A 87 -10.38 -3.35 -1.01
CA ARG A 87 -10.61 -4.60 -0.28
C ARG A 87 -11.76 -5.41 -0.88
N ASN A 88 -11.64 -6.73 -0.87
CA ASN A 88 -12.62 -7.66 -1.43
C ASN A 88 -12.99 -7.26 -2.86
N CYS A 89 -11.98 -7.29 -3.73
CA CYS A 89 -12.03 -6.76 -5.09
C CYS A 89 -11.50 -7.80 -6.09
N ASP A 90 -12.06 -7.83 -7.30
CA ASP A 90 -11.60 -8.70 -8.39
C ASP A 90 -11.49 -7.91 -9.69
N SER A 91 -10.32 -7.88 -10.32
CA SER A 91 -10.11 -7.20 -11.60
C SER A 91 -10.41 -5.68 -11.51
N ILE A 92 -9.75 -5.02 -10.56
CA ILE A 92 -9.75 -3.55 -10.42
C ILE A 92 -8.40 -3.02 -10.89
N ASP A 93 -8.41 -2.27 -11.99
CA ASP A 93 -7.21 -1.91 -12.73
C ASP A 93 -6.95 -0.40 -12.70
N PHE A 94 -5.69 -0.02 -12.49
CA PHE A 94 -5.17 1.34 -12.57
C PHE A 94 -4.13 1.40 -13.69
N ILE A 95 -4.50 2.01 -14.81
CA ILE A 95 -3.70 2.05 -16.04
C ILE A 95 -3.32 3.50 -16.37
N GLU A 96 -2.03 3.80 -16.53
CA GLU A 96 -1.56 5.10 -17.04
C GLU A 96 -2.07 6.32 -16.24
N ASN A 97 -2.26 6.18 -14.92
CA ASN A 97 -2.69 7.27 -14.04
C ASN A 97 -1.49 8.03 -13.46
N VAL A 98 -1.79 9.20 -12.88
CA VAL A 98 -0.86 9.95 -12.03
C VAL A 98 -1.38 9.93 -10.59
N ILE A 99 -0.56 9.50 -9.64
CA ILE A 99 -0.90 9.49 -8.21
C ILE A 99 0.15 10.33 -7.50
N LYS A 100 -0.25 11.44 -6.87
CA LYS A 100 0.70 12.38 -6.26
C LYS A 100 0.19 13.15 -5.07
N HIS A 101 1.08 13.68 -4.23
CA HIS A 101 0.71 14.51 -3.08
C HIS A 101 -0.19 13.77 -2.08
N SER A 102 0.21 12.55 -1.68
CA SER A 102 -0.51 11.76 -0.68
C SER A 102 0.08 11.94 0.71
N GLY A 103 -0.78 12.20 1.70
CA GLY A 103 -0.41 12.26 3.12
C GLY A 103 -0.04 10.91 3.74
N ALA A 104 -0.38 9.79 3.09
CA ALA A 104 -0.03 8.43 3.52
C ALA A 104 0.41 7.60 2.30
N ASP A 105 -0.22 6.44 2.06
CA ASP A 105 0.10 5.60 0.91
C ASP A 105 -0.56 6.14 -0.38
N GLY A 106 -0.04 5.76 -1.54
CA GLY A 106 -0.68 6.05 -2.83
C GLY A 106 -1.87 5.13 -3.09
N ILE A 107 -1.56 3.87 -3.41
CA ILE A 107 -2.55 2.80 -3.65
C ILE A 107 -2.38 1.71 -2.59
N SER A 108 -3.45 1.37 -1.89
CA SER A 108 -3.47 0.37 -0.83
C SER A 108 -4.44 -0.77 -1.16
N MET A 109 -3.91 -1.97 -1.35
CA MET A 109 -4.62 -3.20 -1.75
C MET A 109 -4.48 -4.25 -0.64
N VAL A 110 -5.25 -4.12 0.42
CA VAL A 110 -4.89 -4.73 1.71
C VAL A 110 -5.65 -6.00 2.08
N ASN A 111 -6.81 -6.28 1.48
CA ASN A 111 -7.56 -7.51 1.78
C ASN A 111 -8.30 -8.07 0.58
N ASP A 112 -8.05 -9.34 0.24
CA ASP A 112 -8.78 -10.07 -0.80
C ASP A 112 -8.93 -9.28 -2.12
N VAL A 113 -7.85 -8.60 -2.54
CA VAL A 113 -7.77 -7.95 -3.84
C VAL A 113 -7.11 -8.92 -4.81
N ILE A 114 -7.82 -9.30 -5.86
CA ILE A 114 -7.43 -10.40 -6.74
C ILE A 114 -7.48 -10.00 -8.21
N ASN A 115 -6.56 -10.56 -9.01
CA ASN A 115 -6.52 -10.36 -10.46
C ASN A 115 -6.47 -8.89 -10.91
N SER A 116 -5.99 -7.98 -10.05
CA SER A 116 -5.93 -6.53 -10.29
C SER A 116 -4.58 -6.09 -10.85
N LYS A 117 -4.58 -5.00 -11.62
CA LYS A 117 -3.39 -4.46 -12.28
C LYS A 117 -3.12 -3.02 -11.89
N VAL A 118 -1.86 -2.71 -11.63
CA VAL A 118 -1.33 -1.36 -11.51
C VAL A 118 -0.25 -1.22 -12.58
N ILE A 119 -0.59 -0.65 -13.73
CA ILE A 119 0.29 -0.63 -14.92
C ILE A 119 0.47 0.77 -15.49
N GLY A 120 1.73 1.14 -15.79
CA GLY A 120 2.01 2.37 -16.53
C GLY A 120 1.80 3.67 -15.75
N ASN A 121 1.57 3.61 -14.44
CA ASN A 121 1.26 4.78 -13.64
C ASN A 121 2.53 5.56 -13.25
N TYR A 122 2.39 6.87 -13.07
CA TYR A 122 3.39 7.72 -12.45
C TYR A 122 2.98 8.04 -11.01
N ILE A 123 3.72 7.51 -10.05
CA ILE A 123 3.45 7.63 -8.62
C ILE A 123 4.56 8.45 -7.99
N THR A 124 4.24 9.62 -7.44
CA THR A 124 5.27 10.54 -6.95
C THR A 124 4.83 11.41 -5.79
N ASP A 125 5.77 11.85 -4.96
CA ASP A 125 5.48 12.70 -3.80
C ASP A 125 4.44 12.05 -2.87
N ILE A 126 4.82 10.89 -2.36
CA ILE A 126 4.00 10.05 -1.49
C ILE A 126 4.68 9.98 -0.12
N THR A 127 3.95 10.37 0.92
CA THR A 127 4.49 10.45 2.30
C THR A 127 4.92 9.08 2.83
N SER A 128 4.19 8.01 2.52
CA SER A 128 4.50 6.63 2.92
C SER A 128 4.84 5.76 1.69
N SER A 129 4.19 4.63 1.47
CA SER A 129 4.46 3.73 0.34
C SER A 129 3.66 4.13 -0.88
N GLY A 130 4.29 4.05 -2.06
CA GLY A 130 3.61 4.34 -3.32
C GLY A 130 2.49 3.32 -3.59
N ILE A 131 2.81 2.04 -3.42
CA ILE A 131 1.86 0.92 -3.52
C ILE A 131 2.05 -0.01 -2.33
N THR A 132 0.96 -0.35 -1.64
CA THR A 132 0.93 -1.37 -0.58
C THR A 132 -0.01 -2.50 -0.97
N VAL A 133 0.44 -3.75 -0.87
CA VAL A 133 -0.35 -4.96 -1.18
C VAL A 133 -0.27 -5.96 -0.04
N GLY A 134 -1.42 -6.56 0.29
CA GLY A 134 -1.55 -7.49 1.41
C GLY A 134 -1.57 -6.78 2.76
N HIS A 135 -1.58 -7.58 3.83
CA HIS A 135 -1.71 -7.08 5.20
C HIS A 135 -0.82 -7.89 6.15
N PRO A 136 -0.21 -7.29 7.19
CA PRO A 136 0.65 -8.01 8.13
C PRO A 136 -0.08 -9.13 8.91
N GLN A 137 -1.36 -8.96 9.21
CA GLN A 137 -2.15 -9.99 9.92
C GLN A 137 -2.44 -11.25 9.08
N HIS A 138 -2.29 -11.18 7.75
CA HIS A 138 -2.56 -12.30 6.85
C HIS A 138 -1.52 -13.44 6.93
N VAL A 139 -0.54 -13.33 7.83
CA VAL A 139 0.24 -14.50 8.27
C VAL A 139 -0.69 -15.62 8.79
N TYR A 140 -1.86 -15.27 9.33
CA TYR A 140 -2.85 -16.19 9.87
C TYR A 140 -4.26 -15.83 9.35
N ILE A 141 -4.62 -16.29 8.15
CA ILE A 141 -5.97 -16.09 7.60
C ILE A 141 -7.01 -16.83 8.47
N GLY A 142 -8.00 -16.08 8.96
CA GLY A 142 -9.13 -16.55 9.75
C GLY A 142 -8.84 -16.75 11.24
N ASP A 143 -7.64 -16.37 11.72
CA ASP A 143 -7.18 -16.56 13.11
C ASP A 143 -6.17 -15.47 13.53
N GLY A 144 -6.45 -14.22 13.18
CA GLY A 144 -5.58 -13.04 13.40
C GLY A 144 -5.54 -12.51 14.84
N GLY A 145 -5.88 -13.31 15.86
CA GLY A 145 -5.86 -12.89 17.27
C GLY A 145 -7.09 -12.09 17.72
N ASN A 146 -6.99 -11.40 18.86
CA ASN A 146 -8.11 -10.71 19.52
C ASN A 146 -8.51 -9.41 18.80
N ARG A 147 -7.59 -8.81 18.05
CA ARG A 147 -7.80 -7.59 17.26
C ARG A 147 -7.70 -7.87 15.75
N ALA A 148 -8.06 -9.09 15.33
CA ALA A 148 -8.13 -9.43 13.93
C ALA A 148 -8.97 -8.39 13.18
N LYS A 149 -8.37 -7.74 12.18
CA LYS A 149 -9.02 -6.65 11.44
C LYS A 149 -10.17 -7.15 10.56
N TYR A 150 -10.01 -8.33 9.98
CA TYR A 150 -10.96 -8.90 9.05
C TYR A 150 -11.58 -10.19 9.64
N PRO A 151 -12.92 -10.32 9.66
CA PRO A 151 -13.55 -11.54 10.13
C PRO A 151 -13.44 -12.67 9.09
N ARG A 152 -13.64 -13.91 9.55
CA ARG A 152 -13.68 -15.09 8.67
C ARG A 152 -14.72 -14.92 7.56
N GLY A 153 -14.34 -15.25 6.32
CA GLY A 153 -15.18 -15.09 5.13
C GLY A 153 -15.05 -13.71 4.48
N VAL A 154 -14.54 -12.70 5.20
CA VAL A 154 -14.15 -11.39 4.65
C VAL A 154 -12.64 -11.33 4.42
N GLU A 155 -11.86 -11.90 5.35
CA GLU A 155 -10.41 -11.98 5.27
C GLU A 155 -9.96 -12.89 4.10
N GLY A 156 -9.02 -12.40 3.30
CA GLY A 156 -8.44 -13.17 2.21
C GLY A 156 -7.09 -12.60 1.74
N VAL A 157 -6.23 -13.49 1.24
CA VAL A 157 -4.93 -13.12 0.68
C VAL A 157 -5.13 -12.35 -0.64
N CYS A 158 -4.35 -11.28 -0.83
CA CYS A 158 -4.28 -10.61 -2.12
C CYS A 158 -3.50 -11.48 -3.11
N LYS A 159 -4.11 -11.83 -4.24
CA LYS A 159 -3.56 -12.85 -5.15
C LYS A 159 -3.61 -12.50 -6.64
N ASN A 160 -2.65 -12.99 -7.41
CA ASN A 160 -2.58 -12.84 -8.87
C ASN A 160 -2.66 -11.37 -9.34
N ASN A 161 -2.11 -10.45 -8.55
CA ASN A 161 -2.07 -9.05 -8.93
C ASN A 161 -0.79 -8.75 -9.70
N THR A 162 -0.81 -7.71 -10.55
CA THR A 162 0.35 -7.30 -11.35
C THR A 162 0.67 -5.82 -11.11
N ILE A 163 1.92 -5.53 -10.74
CA ILE A 163 2.47 -4.18 -10.65
C ILE A 163 3.57 -4.07 -11.70
N SER A 164 3.31 -3.39 -12.82
CA SER A 164 4.26 -3.36 -13.93
C SER A 164 4.37 -2.03 -14.68
N ASN A 165 5.56 -1.73 -15.20
CA ASN A 165 5.81 -0.54 -16.02
C ASN A 165 5.44 0.79 -15.33
N ASN A 166 5.41 0.84 -14.00
CA ASN A 166 5.17 2.08 -13.28
C ASN A 166 6.48 2.83 -13.04
N VAL A 167 6.39 4.16 -12.91
CA VAL A 167 7.46 5.01 -12.41
C VAL A 167 7.09 5.43 -10.99
N LEU A 168 7.92 5.06 -10.01
CA LEU A 168 7.79 5.48 -8.62
C LEU A 168 8.97 6.38 -8.26
N TYR A 169 8.68 7.65 -7.97
CA TYR A 169 9.68 8.68 -7.73
C TYR A 169 9.35 9.49 -6.48
N ASP A 170 10.31 9.83 -5.63
CA ASP A 170 10.05 10.65 -4.43
C ASP A 170 9.02 10.01 -3.49
N ILE A 171 9.36 8.81 -3.04
CA ILE A 171 8.51 8.00 -2.17
C ILE A 171 9.12 7.93 -0.78
N SER A 172 8.27 8.09 0.24
CA SER A 172 8.62 7.99 1.66
C SER A 172 9.74 8.94 2.14
N MET A 173 9.96 10.04 1.42
CA MET A 173 11.06 10.99 1.70
C MET A 173 10.76 11.95 2.86
N VAL A 174 9.50 11.99 3.32
CA VAL A 174 9.08 12.84 4.45
C VAL A 174 9.67 12.31 5.77
N PRO A 175 10.24 13.17 6.62
CA PRO A 175 10.73 12.78 7.94
C PRO A 175 9.69 12.00 8.76
N GLY A 176 10.10 10.92 9.41
CA GLY A 176 9.20 10.00 10.15
C GLY A 176 8.59 8.88 9.29
N PHE A 177 8.77 8.91 7.97
CA PHE A 177 8.29 7.88 7.05
C PHE A 177 9.39 7.11 6.31
N GLY A 178 10.66 7.42 6.57
CA GLY A 178 11.82 6.75 5.95
C GLY A 178 11.99 5.26 6.27
N GLY A 179 11.01 4.59 6.88
CA GLY A 179 10.96 3.13 7.00
C GLY A 179 10.05 2.45 5.95
N CYS A 180 9.37 3.22 5.10
CA CYS A 180 8.46 2.71 4.07
C CYS A 180 9.21 2.45 2.75
N ALA A 181 8.59 1.73 1.81
CA ALA A 181 9.21 1.39 0.53
C ALA A 181 8.39 1.93 -0.65
N ALA A 182 8.98 1.99 -1.85
CA ALA A 182 8.20 2.42 -3.02
C ALA A 182 7.03 1.45 -3.30
N ILE A 183 7.31 0.14 -3.23
CA ILE A 183 6.31 -0.93 -3.25
C ILE A 183 6.48 -1.78 -1.98
N THR A 184 5.44 -1.84 -1.17
CA THR A 184 5.34 -2.71 0.00
C THR A 184 4.41 -3.87 -0.31
N ALA A 185 4.88 -5.10 -0.19
CA ALA A 185 4.07 -6.31 -0.26
C ALA A 185 4.23 -7.09 1.04
N TYR A 186 3.14 -7.25 1.78
CA TYR A 186 3.06 -8.16 2.94
C TYR A 186 2.76 -9.59 2.44
N PHE A 187 1.92 -10.34 3.15
CA PHE A 187 1.51 -11.68 2.73
C PHE A 187 0.60 -11.62 1.50
N VAL A 188 1.16 -12.06 0.38
CA VAL A 188 0.55 -12.07 -0.96
C VAL A 188 0.82 -13.41 -1.65
N GLU A 189 -0.01 -13.75 -2.64
CA GLU A 189 0.14 -14.97 -3.43
C GLU A 189 0.25 -14.62 -4.92
N SER A 190 1.29 -15.11 -5.59
CA SER A 190 1.45 -14.92 -7.05
C SER A 190 1.41 -13.44 -7.48
N LEU A 191 1.96 -12.54 -6.65
CA LEU A 191 2.12 -11.13 -7.01
C LEU A 191 3.28 -11.00 -8.01
N GLU A 192 3.01 -10.35 -9.13
CA GLU A 192 4.03 -10.03 -10.14
C GLU A 192 4.46 -8.57 -10.01
N ILE A 193 5.74 -8.34 -9.74
CA ILE A 193 6.34 -7.00 -9.74
C ILE A 193 7.45 -6.96 -10.79
N THR A 194 7.16 -6.36 -11.95
CA THR A 194 8.08 -6.41 -13.10
C THR A 194 8.20 -5.08 -13.82
N HIS A 195 9.40 -4.73 -14.30
CA HIS A 195 9.62 -3.55 -15.16
C HIS A 195 9.22 -2.19 -14.55
N ASN A 196 9.19 -2.04 -13.23
CA ASN A 196 8.98 -0.74 -12.59
C ASN A 196 10.29 0.04 -12.47
N HIS A 197 10.25 1.36 -12.65
CA HIS A 197 11.37 2.26 -12.36
C HIS A 197 11.17 2.88 -10.98
N VAL A 198 12.08 2.59 -10.04
CA VAL A 198 12.02 3.12 -8.68
C VAL A 198 13.25 3.99 -8.41
N GLN A 199 13.03 5.24 -8.03
CA GLN A 199 14.10 6.19 -7.75
C GLN A 199 13.69 7.18 -6.65
N LYS A 200 14.67 7.71 -5.91
CA LYS A 200 14.43 8.68 -4.82
C LYS A 200 13.39 8.14 -3.81
N THR A 201 13.70 6.97 -3.25
CA THR A 201 12.98 6.37 -2.13
C THR A 201 13.86 6.45 -0.89
N ALA A 202 13.30 6.73 0.27
CA ALA A 202 14.09 6.94 1.49
C ALA A 202 14.70 5.64 2.05
N TYR A 203 14.12 4.49 1.70
CA TYR A 203 14.55 3.19 2.20
C TYR A 203 14.59 2.18 1.06
N ASN A 204 13.67 1.20 1.05
CA ASN A 204 13.70 0.14 0.04
C ASN A 204 12.96 0.56 -1.23
N GLY A 205 13.45 0.06 -2.38
CA GLY A 205 12.69 0.13 -3.62
C GLY A 205 11.46 -0.78 -3.55
N ILE A 206 11.68 -2.04 -3.18
CA ILE A 206 10.63 -3.04 -3.00
C ILE A 206 10.86 -3.72 -1.65
N HIS A 207 9.82 -3.78 -0.82
CA HIS A 207 9.78 -4.55 0.41
C HIS A 207 8.80 -5.70 0.22
N LEU A 208 9.26 -6.94 0.43
CA LEU A 208 8.46 -8.15 0.27
C LEU A 208 8.57 -9.00 1.54
N VAL A 209 7.44 -9.40 2.10
CA VAL A 209 7.35 -10.30 3.26
C VAL A 209 6.76 -11.64 2.82
N GLY A 210 7.53 -12.73 2.96
CA GLY A 210 7.07 -14.11 2.70
C GLY A 210 7.52 -14.72 1.36
N ASP A 211 7.33 -16.04 1.22
CA ASP A 211 7.86 -16.91 0.14
C ASP A 211 7.11 -16.84 -1.22
N GLY A 212 6.23 -15.86 -1.43
CA GLY A 212 5.15 -15.95 -2.44
C GLY A 212 5.20 -15.03 -3.68
N ALA A 213 6.18 -14.14 -3.84
CA ALA A 213 6.21 -13.21 -4.98
C ALA A 213 7.38 -13.44 -5.95
N ILE A 214 7.09 -13.30 -7.25
CA ILE A 214 8.08 -13.43 -8.32
C ILE A 214 8.63 -12.03 -8.64
N LEU A 215 9.88 -11.78 -8.28
CA LEU A 215 10.61 -10.57 -8.63
C LEU A 215 11.37 -10.79 -9.95
N LYS A 216 11.03 -10.03 -11.01
CA LYS A 216 11.85 -9.96 -12.24
C LYS A 216 12.18 -8.50 -12.54
N THR A 217 13.42 -8.10 -12.26
CA THR A 217 13.94 -6.79 -12.66
C THR A 217 14.79 -6.94 -13.93
N PRO A 218 14.69 -6.03 -14.92
CA PRO A 218 15.66 -5.99 -16.00
C PRO A 218 17.00 -5.51 -15.43
N GLN A 219 18.01 -6.38 -15.43
CA GLN A 219 19.40 -5.94 -15.31
C GLN A 219 19.72 -5.06 -16.51
N ARG A 220 19.78 -3.73 -16.33
CA ARG A 220 20.50 -2.89 -17.30
C ARG A 220 21.98 -3.26 -17.20
N ALA A 221 22.47 -4.02 -18.16
CA ALA A 221 23.90 -4.15 -18.40
C ALA A 221 24.47 -2.73 -18.54
N ARG A 222 25.31 -2.31 -17.59
CA ARG A 222 26.17 -1.15 -17.80
C ARG A 222 27.19 -1.55 -18.85
N THR A 223 26.91 -1.26 -20.12
CA THR A 223 27.98 -1.14 -21.11
C THR A 223 28.66 0.20 -20.85
N THR A 224 29.81 0.15 -20.18
CA THR A 224 30.80 1.22 -20.24
C THR A 224 31.27 1.37 -21.68
N GLN A 225 31.04 2.54 -22.26
CA GLN A 225 31.95 3.18 -23.21
C GLN A 225 32.45 4.45 -22.56
#